data_AF-A0AAV7Q582-F1
#
_entry.id   AF-A0AAV7Q582-F1
#
_cell.length_a   1.000
_cell.length_b   1.000
_cell.length_c   1.000
_cell.angle_alpha   90.00
_cell.angle_beta   90.00
_cell.angle_gamma   90.00
#
_symmetry.space_group_name_H-M   'P 1'
#
loop_
_entity.id
_entity.type
_entity.pdbx_description
1 polymer ?
#
loop_
_entity_poly.entity_id
_entity_poly.type
_entity_poly.pdbx_seq_one_letter_code
_entity_poly.pdbx_strand_id
1 'polypeptide(L)'
;MCNLRTRDIGRSRPSIYSSLGVNRPQCVTSTWRRQNFQSSTETSAQPLAAPETMSLLIFSPPALTEHFHELHTSSDTQGDAGTWAGYPLLKRHTYDRKYLCCNCELLLRDPVQNINCGHRFCLCCYQLLVRKGNLKCPACVKERIEPSEKSKNNLGKCFRDNAIKREVLNLSVSCSNKGCDWTGLLKELEEKHRSSCSAEMIDCPYKSLGCSDKVKRKFLEDHEKERVVFHQRLLKEAFLSSSTLSQSVTSGLKEVKSALVNDGDQKLGESFQSTVEKRLSEVEAKQKTLQNILAVLSREMGRRELTPTSSDEVEARIAILEDKVKEQDSMLVLKDMMLQGLATHLQALQQATYDGTFIWKINDIERKMKEARTGKRTALFSPAFYTGRYGYKVCLKIFLNGDGAGHRSHVSLFLVIMKGEYDFQLAWPFLHKVVFLLLDQTNQHHVSASFRPSSESSSFQQPVTAMNVASGIPEFVPLDLLHTGANKYLQDDTLAIKAVIDTSS
;
A
#
# COMPACT_ATOMS: atom_id res chain seq x y z
N MET A 1 -62.09 45.00 -0.35
CA MET A 1 -62.92 45.70 0.66
C MET A 1 -62.19 45.62 2.02
N CYS A 2 -62.70 46.32 3.05
CA CYS A 2 -62.07 46.66 4.35
C CYS A 2 -61.34 45.49 5.07
N ASN A 3 -60.25 45.66 5.85
CA ASN A 3 -60.02 46.52 7.05
C ASN A 3 -61.04 46.25 8.18
N LEU A 4 -60.75 46.09 9.48
CA LEU A 4 -59.56 46.00 10.37
C LEU A 4 -60.03 45.22 11.67
N ARG A 5 -59.38 45.06 12.85
CA ARG A 5 -58.19 45.69 13.49
C ARG A 5 -57.54 44.75 14.56
N THR A 6 -56.23 44.88 14.69
CA THR A 6 -55.23 44.38 15.69
C THR A 6 -55.55 44.34 17.19
N ARG A 7 -54.91 43.42 17.95
CA ARG A 7 -54.03 43.74 19.12
C ARG A 7 -53.10 42.57 19.55
N ASP A 8 -52.10 42.89 20.38
CA ASP A 8 -50.81 42.18 20.51
C ASP A 8 -50.55 41.45 21.86
N ILE A 9 -49.30 40.97 22.01
CA ILE A 9 -48.62 40.39 23.20
C ILE A 9 -48.85 38.86 23.34
N GLY A 10 -47.83 38.00 23.48
CA GLY A 10 -46.38 38.22 23.57
C GLY A 10 -45.78 37.38 24.72
N ARG A 11 -44.97 36.36 24.42
CA ARG A 11 -44.32 35.50 25.44
C ARG A 11 -42.84 35.28 25.17
N SER A 12 -42.01 35.71 26.11
CA SER A 12 -40.55 35.48 26.13
C SER A 12 -40.19 34.42 27.19
N ARG A 13 -39.14 33.64 26.95
CA ARG A 13 -38.48 32.80 27.97
C ARG A 13 -37.04 33.32 28.20
N PRO A 14 -36.55 33.36 29.45
CA PRO A 14 -35.23 33.91 29.77
C PRO A 14 -34.08 32.89 29.64
N SER A 15 -32.87 33.43 29.61
CA SER A 15 -31.58 32.74 29.75
C SER A 15 -31.34 32.24 31.19
N ILE A 16 -30.41 31.28 31.37
CA ILE A 16 -29.42 31.28 32.46
C ILE A 16 -28.18 30.43 32.07
N TYR A 17 -27.06 30.70 32.74
CA TYR A 17 -25.69 30.27 32.43
C TYR A 17 -25.26 28.92 33.06
N SER A 18 -24.02 28.53 32.74
CA SER A 18 -23.01 27.83 33.57
C SER A 18 -22.73 26.34 33.28
N SER A 19 -21.67 25.82 33.90
CA SER A 19 -20.77 24.81 33.34
C SER A 19 -20.00 24.00 34.41
N LEU A 20 -19.21 23.01 33.95
CA LEU A 20 -18.30 22.11 34.69
C LEU A 20 -18.97 20.85 35.30
N GLY A 21 -18.31 19.70 35.12
CA GLY A 21 -18.77 18.40 35.61
C GLY A 21 -18.19 17.20 34.85
N VAL A 22 -16.88 16.93 35.00
CA VAL A 22 -16.24 15.73 34.43
C VAL A 22 -16.53 14.51 35.30
N ASN A 23 -16.91 13.36 34.71
CA ASN A 23 -16.78 12.08 35.41
C ASN A 23 -16.62 10.87 34.47
N ARG A 24 -16.08 9.76 35.01
CA ARG A 24 -15.77 8.53 34.28
C ARG A 24 -16.96 7.56 34.21
N PRO A 25 -17.08 6.71 33.17
CA PRO A 25 -17.82 5.46 33.27
C PRO A 25 -17.09 4.45 34.15
N GLN A 26 -17.83 3.60 34.87
CA GLN A 26 -17.31 2.54 35.74
C GLN A 26 -17.42 1.15 35.10
N CYS A 27 -16.62 0.20 35.56
CA CYS A 27 -16.74 -1.22 35.19
C CYS A 27 -18.03 -1.83 35.78
N VAL A 28 -18.69 -2.69 35.00
CA VAL A 28 -19.78 -3.55 35.50
C VAL A 28 -19.22 -4.93 35.84
N THR A 29 -19.40 -5.38 37.08
CA THR A 29 -19.03 -6.73 37.52
C THR A 29 -20.21 -7.70 37.34
N SER A 30 -19.98 -8.88 36.75
CA SER A 30 -20.93 -9.99 36.78
C SER A 30 -20.34 -11.20 37.52
N THR A 31 -21.16 -11.81 38.37
CA THR A 31 -20.76 -12.92 39.25
C THR A 31 -20.98 -14.28 38.59
N TRP A 32 -20.02 -15.20 38.71
CA TRP A 32 -20.23 -16.61 38.40
C TRP A 32 -20.04 -17.51 39.64
N ARG A 33 -20.89 -18.55 39.71
CA ARG A 33 -21.16 -19.37 40.90
C ARG A 33 -20.26 -20.62 40.92
N ARG A 34 -19.71 -20.97 42.09
CA ARG A 34 -19.03 -22.27 42.30
C ARG A 34 -20.02 -23.44 42.19
N GLN A 35 -19.61 -24.50 41.49
CA GLN A 35 -19.98 -25.88 41.80
C GLN A 35 -18.72 -26.75 41.64
N ASN A 36 -18.54 -27.71 42.54
CA ASN A 36 -17.54 -28.77 42.42
C ASN A 36 -18.20 -30.01 41.79
N PHE A 37 -17.46 -30.85 41.06
CA PHE A 37 -17.46 -32.30 41.32
C PHE A 37 -16.16 -32.95 40.79
N GLN A 38 -16.08 -34.28 40.87
CA GLN A 38 -14.82 -35.03 40.97
C GLN A 38 -14.29 -35.62 39.65
N SER A 39 -13.08 -36.17 39.74
CA SER A 39 -12.29 -36.86 38.72
C SER A 39 -12.84 -38.20 38.24
N SER A 40 -12.60 -38.56 36.97
CA SER A 40 -12.23 -39.94 36.59
C SER A 40 -11.67 -40.08 35.16
N THR A 41 -10.69 -40.98 35.02
CA THR A 41 -10.34 -41.83 33.84
C THR A 41 -9.79 -41.21 32.55
N GLU A 42 -8.88 -41.99 31.94
CA GLU A 42 -8.21 -41.75 30.66
C GLU A 42 -8.99 -42.33 29.47
N THR A 43 -8.86 -41.72 28.30
CA THR A 43 -9.07 -42.41 27.01
C THR A 43 -8.01 -41.94 26.01
N SER A 44 -7.46 -42.86 25.21
CA SER A 44 -6.41 -42.57 24.23
C SER A 44 -6.93 -41.83 23.00
N ALA A 45 -6.11 -40.92 22.47
CA ALA A 45 -6.27 -40.35 21.13
C ALA A 45 -4.95 -40.51 20.37
N GLN A 46 -5.01 -41.07 19.15
CA GLN A 46 -3.84 -41.23 18.28
C GLN A 46 -3.50 -39.90 17.58
N PRO A 47 -2.21 -39.62 17.29
CA PRO A 47 -1.83 -38.40 16.56
C PRO A 47 -2.25 -38.49 15.08
N LEU A 48 -2.86 -37.41 14.59
CA LEU A 48 -3.09 -37.21 13.16
C LEU A 48 -1.77 -36.89 12.43
N ALA A 49 -1.68 -37.25 11.15
CA ALA A 49 -0.48 -37.14 10.36
C ALA A 49 -0.03 -35.67 10.13
N ALA A 50 1.28 -35.46 10.09
CA ALA A 50 1.86 -34.17 9.70
C ALA A 50 1.80 -33.98 8.17
N PRO A 51 1.47 -32.78 7.67
CA PRO A 51 1.61 -32.44 6.25
C PRO A 51 3.09 -32.31 5.85
N GLU A 52 3.38 -32.60 4.58
CA GLU A 52 4.75 -32.77 4.07
C GLU A 52 5.48 -31.44 3.78
N THR A 53 6.78 -31.56 3.53
CA THR A 53 7.74 -30.44 3.40
C THR A 53 7.49 -29.53 2.21
N MET A 54 7.39 -28.21 2.43
CA MET A 54 7.62 -27.22 1.37
C MET A 54 9.10 -26.84 1.28
N SER A 55 9.68 -26.95 0.09
CA SER A 55 11.08 -26.62 -0.18
C SER A 55 11.35 -25.12 -0.18
N LEU A 56 12.30 -24.67 0.64
CA LEU A 56 12.79 -23.29 0.63
C LEU A 56 13.75 -23.07 -0.53
N LEU A 57 13.31 -22.37 -1.58
CA LEU A 57 14.18 -21.90 -2.65
C LEU A 57 14.96 -20.66 -2.18
N ILE A 58 16.28 -20.82 -2.08
CA ILE A 58 17.22 -19.75 -1.68
C ILE A 58 17.40 -18.79 -2.86
N PHE A 59 16.92 -17.55 -2.72
CA PHE A 59 17.27 -16.45 -3.62
C PHE A 59 18.41 -15.61 -3.02
N SER A 60 19.56 -15.61 -3.69
CA SER A 60 20.70 -14.75 -3.34
C SER A 60 20.50 -13.31 -3.86
N PRO A 61 20.89 -12.27 -3.09
CA PRO A 61 20.82 -10.89 -3.56
C PRO A 61 21.99 -10.55 -4.51
N PRO A 62 21.76 -9.77 -5.58
CA PRO A 62 22.84 -9.18 -6.37
C PRO A 62 23.47 -7.98 -5.63
N ALA A 63 24.77 -7.76 -5.85
CA ALA A 63 25.55 -6.74 -5.15
C ALA A 63 25.34 -5.30 -5.70
N LEU A 64 25.70 -4.31 -4.88
CA LEU A 64 25.81 -2.89 -5.24
C LEU A 64 27.25 -2.52 -5.57
N THR A 65 27.50 -1.91 -6.74
CA THR A 65 28.65 -1.00 -6.99
C THR A 65 28.38 -0.12 -8.23
N GLU A 66 28.51 1.20 -8.05
CA GLU A 66 29.08 2.22 -8.98
C GLU A 66 28.42 2.41 -10.39
N HIS A 67 27.78 3.56 -10.67
CA HIS A 67 28.35 4.88 -11.05
C HIS A 67 28.89 4.97 -12.50
N PHE A 68 28.26 5.81 -13.33
CA PHE A 68 28.90 6.99 -13.98
C PHE A 68 27.87 7.91 -14.73
N HIS A 69 28.32 9.11 -15.12
CA HIS A 69 27.59 10.33 -15.59
C HIS A 69 26.26 10.23 -16.37
N GLU A 70 25.30 11.03 -15.88
CA GLU A 70 24.59 12.16 -16.55
C GLU A 70 24.34 12.21 -18.07
N LEU A 71 23.14 12.69 -18.43
CA LEU A 71 22.98 13.90 -19.25
C LEU A 71 21.62 14.58 -19.02
N HIS A 72 21.54 15.90 -19.18
CA HIS A 72 20.41 16.72 -18.68
C HIS A 72 19.11 16.62 -19.49
N THR A 73 17.97 16.72 -18.79
CA THR A 73 16.66 17.07 -19.37
C THR A 73 15.93 18.14 -18.55
N SER A 74 16.50 19.34 -18.52
CA SER A 74 15.76 20.60 -18.35
C SER A 74 15.29 21.10 -19.74
N SER A 75 14.19 21.84 -19.91
CA SER A 75 13.23 22.43 -18.97
C SER A 75 11.84 22.54 -19.63
N ASP A 76 10.88 23.12 -18.92
CA ASP A 76 9.51 23.37 -19.37
C ASP A 76 9.39 24.11 -20.71
N THR A 77 8.50 23.59 -21.58
CA THR A 77 7.67 24.40 -22.47
C THR A 77 6.26 23.83 -22.50
N GLN A 78 5.39 24.25 -21.57
CA GLN A 78 3.95 24.07 -21.75
C GLN A 78 3.44 25.12 -22.74
N GLY A 79 3.22 24.69 -23.98
CA GLY A 79 2.66 25.50 -25.07
C GLY A 79 2.09 24.58 -26.16
N ASP A 80 0.88 24.90 -26.63
CA ASP A 80 0.07 23.95 -27.41
C ASP A 80 0.63 23.64 -28.81
N ALA A 81 1.12 22.41 -28.97
CA ALA A 81 1.34 21.74 -30.26
C ALA A 81 1.37 20.21 -30.11
N GLY A 82 0.39 19.63 -29.41
CA GLY A 82 0.25 18.18 -29.30
C GLY A 82 0.00 17.51 -30.65
N THR A 83 0.69 16.39 -30.92
CA THR A 83 0.70 15.64 -32.22
C THR A 83 1.22 16.45 -33.44
N TRP A 84 1.90 15.90 -34.45
CA TRP A 84 2.07 14.50 -34.89
C TRP A 84 3.54 14.18 -35.26
N ALA A 85 4.37 13.80 -34.29
CA ALA A 85 5.72 13.27 -34.55
C ALA A 85 5.69 11.81 -35.08
N GLY A 86 6.86 11.19 -35.23
CA GLY A 86 6.99 9.74 -35.40
C GLY A 86 6.35 8.95 -34.26
N TYR A 87 6.22 7.62 -34.40
CA TYR A 87 5.53 6.82 -33.41
C TYR A 87 6.31 6.77 -32.07
N PRO A 88 5.73 7.18 -30.93
CA PRO A 88 6.39 7.20 -29.62
C PRO A 88 6.36 5.81 -28.96
N LEU A 89 6.81 4.79 -29.70
CA LEU A 89 6.84 3.40 -29.29
C LEU A 89 8.25 3.05 -28.75
N LEU A 90 8.36 2.01 -27.93
CA LEU A 90 9.44 1.87 -26.94
C LEU A 90 10.88 1.87 -27.51
N LYS A 91 11.75 2.62 -26.81
CA LYS A 91 13.23 2.67 -26.88
C LYS A 91 13.86 2.51 -28.28
N ARG A 92 14.30 3.65 -28.82
CA ARG A 92 15.21 3.97 -29.96
C ARG A 92 16.26 2.94 -30.48
N HIS A 93 16.51 1.84 -29.79
CA HIS A 93 17.49 0.79 -30.15
C HIS A 93 16.85 -0.51 -30.67
N THR A 94 15.52 -0.60 -30.72
CA THR A 94 14.75 -1.80 -31.11
C THR A 94 14.53 -1.99 -32.61
N TYR A 95 14.68 -0.92 -33.42
CA TYR A 95 14.39 -0.93 -34.86
C TYR A 95 15.59 -0.45 -35.69
N ASP A 96 15.71 -0.97 -36.91
CA ASP A 96 16.69 -0.54 -37.92
C ASP A 96 16.60 0.97 -38.16
N ARG A 97 17.76 1.63 -38.25
CA ARG A 97 17.91 3.06 -38.56
C ARG A 97 17.15 3.48 -39.82
N LYS A 98 16.97 2.60 -40.83
CA LYS A 98 16.21 2.92 -42.05
C LYS A 98 14.73 3.23 -41.79
N TYR A 99 14.20 2.80 -40.64
CA TYR A 99 12.83 3.04 -40.19
C TYR A 99 12.69 4.27 -39.27
N LEU A 100 13.78 4.92 -38.90
CA LEU A 100 13.79 6.06 -37.97
C LEU A 100 13.80 7.41 -38.70
N CYS A 101 13.15 8.41 -38.10
CA CYS A 101 13.08 9.76 -38.64
C CYS A 101 14.35 10.55 -38.37
N CYS A 102 15.00 11.06 -39.41
CA CYS A 102 16.19 11.92 -39.34
C CYS A 102 16.02 13.25 -38.56
N ASN A 103 14.81 13.58 -38.09
CA ASN A 103 14.51 14.78 -37.30
C ASN A 103 14.05 14.47 -35.86
N CYS A 104 12.98 13.67 -35.69
CA CYS A 104 12.45 13.35 -34.36
C CYS A 104 12.99 12.04 -33.77
N GLU A 105 13.78 11.27 -34.54
CA GLU A 105 14.52 10.09 -34.10
C GLU A 105 13.64 8.94 -33.54
N LEU A 106 12.33 9.05 -33.78
CA LEU A 106 11.28 8.05 -33.61
C LEU A 106 10.98 7.31 -34.92
N LEU A 107 10.21 6.22 -34.84
CA LEU A 107 9.75 5.43 -35.99
C LEU A 107 8.94 6.28 -37.00
N LEU A 108 9.16 6.08 -38.29
CA LEU A 108 8.65 6.93 -39.38
C LEU A 108 7.13 6.90 -39.56
N ARG A 109 6.44 7.94 -39.06
CA ARG A 109 5.04 8.27 -39.41
C ARG A 109 4.97 8.98 -40.76
N ASP A 110 4.21 8.42 -41.70
CA ASP A 110 4.07 8.92 -43.08
C ASP A 110 5.43 9.32 -43.69
N PRO A 111 6.31 8.33 -43.95
CA PRO A 111 7.66 8.60 -44.40
C PRO A 111 7.70 9.38 -45.71
N VAL A 112 8.50 10.44 -45.72
CA VAL A 112 8.97 11.12 -46.91
C VAL A 112 10.49 10.97 -47.03
N GLN A 113 10.96 10.77 -48.25
CA GLN A 113 12.38 10.69 -48.57
C GLN A 113 12.80 11.97 -49.31
N ASN A 114 13.88 12.59 -48.85
CA ASN A 114 14.46 13.77 -49.49
C ASN A 114 15.17 13.38 -50.78
N ILE A 115 14.82 14.04 -51.90
CA ILE A 115 15.35 13.74 -53.23
C ILE A 115 16.85 14.04 -53.32
N ASN A 116 17.33 15.06 -52.60
CA ASN A 116 18.69 15.57 -52.75
C ASN A 116 19.74 14.77 -51.96
N CYS A 117 19.33 13.86 -51.08
CA CYS A 117 20.26 13.11 -50.21
C CYS A 117 19.76 11.74 -49.71
N GLY A 118 18.54 11.32 -50.04
CA GLY A 118 17.97 10.03 -49.61
C GLY A 118 17.56 9.92 -48.14
N HIS A 119 17.77 10.95 -47.30
CA HIS A 119 17.37 10.92 -45.89
C HIS A 119 15.85 10.91 -45.70
N ARG A 120 15.39 10.23 -44.64
CA ARG A 120 13.97 9.94 -44.38
C ARG A 120 13.42 10.68 -43.17
N PHE A 121 12.23 11.25 -43.35
CA PHE A 121 11.56 12.07 -42.36
C PHE A 121 10.09 11.68 -42.23
N CYS A 122 9.49 11.89 -41.06
CA CYS A 122 8.03 11.93 -40.99
C CYS A 122 7.52 13.14 -41.76
N LEU A 123 6.41 13.03 -42.50
CA LEU A 123 5.83 14.14 -43.28
C LEU A 123 5.69 15.43 -42.46
N CYS A 124 5.16 15.33 -41.23
CA CYS A 124 5.03 16.46 -40.32
C CYS A 124 6.39 17.07 -39.92
N CYS A 125 7.39 16.24 -39.60
CA CYS A 125 8.73 16.71 -39.26
C CYS A 125 9.42 17.43 -40.43
N TYR A 126 9.28 16.92 -41.66
CA TYR A 126 9.79 17.59 -42.86
C TYR A 126 9.08 18.93 -43.09
N GLN A 127 7.75 18.98 -42.97
CA GLN A 127 6.98 20.23 -43.06
C GLN A 127 7.39 21.25 -41.99
N LEU A 128 7.67 20.82 -40.76
CA LEU A 128 8.18 21.69 -39.69
C LEU A 128 9.57 22.24 -40.00
N LEU A 129 10.48 21.42 -40.55
CA LEU A 129 11.80 21.90 -40.96
C LEU A 129 11.72 22.94 -42.07
N VAL A 130 10.87 22.72 -43.09
CA VAL A 130 10.63 23.67 -44.18
C VAL A 130 9.97 24.96 -43.68
N ARG A 131 8.94 24.87 -42.81
CA ARG A 131 8.31 26.05 -42.17
C ARG A 131 9.28 26.88 -41.32
N LYS A 132 10.28 26.24 -40.69
CA LYS A 132 11.36 26.93 -39.96
C LYS A 132 12.46 27.49 -40.87
N GLY A 133 12.29 27.47 -42.19
CA GLY A 133 13.25 28.07 -43.14
C GLY A 133 14.55 27.29 -43.32
N ASN A 134 14.63 26.01 -42.90
CA ASN A 134 15.86 25.23 -42.99
C ASN A 134 16.22 24.95 -44.46
N LEU A 135 17.39 25.44 -44.89
CA LEU A 135 17.91 25.19 -46.24
C LEU A 135 18.76 23.91 -46.32
N LYS A 136 19.25 23.41 -45.18
CA LYS A 136 20.10 22.21 -45.10
C LYS A 136 19.37 21.05 -44.43
N CYS A 137 19.58 19.84 -44.95
CA CYS A 137 19.10 18.59 -44.37
C CYS A 137 19.84 18.30 -43.05
N PRO A 138 19.15 18.17 -41.89
CA PRO A 138 19.81 17.97 -40.60
C PRO A 138 20.66 16.70 -40.51
N ALA A 139 20.26 15.63 -41.21
CA ALA A 139 21.04 14.39 -41.23
C ALA A 139 22.32 14.51 -42.08
N CYS A 140 22.29 15.19 -43.24
CA CYS A 140 23.52 15.51 -43.97
C CYS A 140 24.53 16.28 -43.11
N VAL A 141 24.05 17.22 -42.29
CA VAL A 141 24.91 17.99 -41.38
C VAL A 141 25.48 17.10 -40.26
N LYS A 142 24.67 16.22 -39.66
CA LYS A 142 25.13 15.22 -38.66
C LYS A 142 26.16 14.24 -39.25
N GLU A 143 25.95 13.81 -40.49
CA GLU A 143 26.77 12.81 -41.20
C GLU A 143 27.96 13.43 -41.95
N ARG A 144 28.14 14.76 -41.89
CA ARG A 144 29.19 15.52 -42.60
C ARG A 144 29.18 15.34 -44.13
N ILE A 145 28.00 15.10 -44.71
CA ILE A 145 27.81 15.02 -46.17
C ILE A 145 27.78 16.43 -46.74
N GLU A 146 28.83 16.78 -47.48
CA GLU A 146 28.89 18.07 -48.17
C GLU A 146 27.85 18.14 -49.31
N PRO A 147 27.07 19.23 -49.41
CA PRO A 147 26.14 19.39 -50.52
C PRO A 147 26.91 19.66 -51.81
N SER A 148 26.62 18.90 -52.87
CA SER A 148 27.23 19.11 -54.19
C SER A 148 27.03 20.56 -54.66
N GLU A 149 28.05 21.10 -55.34
CA GLU A 149 28.18 22.53 -55.72
C GLU A 149 26.93 23.14 -56.40
N LYS A 150 26.13 22.30 -57.05
CA LYS A 150 24.92 22.69 -57.79
C LYS A 150 23.68 22.96 -56.93
N SER A 151 23.68 22.75 -55.60
CA SER A 151 22.55 23.16 -54.76
C SER A 151 22.89 23.52 -53.30
N LYS A 152 22.91 24.83 -53.00
CA LYS A 152 23.04 25.38 -51.63
C LYS A 152 21.84 25.04 -50.71
N ASN A 153 20.70 24.64 -51.28
CA ASN A 153 19.57 24.07 -50.55
C ASN A 153 19.50 22.55 -50.84
N ASN A 154 19.64 21.73 -49.80
CA ASN A 154 19.50 20.27 -49.93
C ASN A 154 18.38 19.68 -49.07
N LEU A 155 17.42 20.50 -48.60
CA LEU A 155 16.19 20.03 -47.97
C LEU A 155 14.96 20.10 -48.89
N GLY A 156 14.88 21.08 -49.79
CA GLY A 156 13.62 21.59 -50.34
C GLY A 156 12.73 20.69 -51.22
N LYS A 157 13.07 19.41 -51.47
CA LYS A 157 12.22 18.49 -52.25
C LYS A 157 12.19 17.08 -51.65
N CYS A 158 10.99 16.51 -51.47
CA CYS A 158 10.79 15.14 -51.01
C CYS A 158 9.63 14.44 -51.75
N PHE A 159 9.61 13.11 -51.72
CA PHE A 159 8.48 12.28 -52.14
C PHE A 159 8.02 11.36 -51.00
N ARG A 160 6.80 10.80 -51.08
CA ARG A 160 6.28 9.82 -50.12
C ARG A 160 6.93 8.46 -50.35
N ASP A 161 7.61 7.92 -49.34
CA ASP A 161 8.26 6.61 -49.43
C ASP A 161 7.24 5.49 -49.13
N ASN A 162 6.47 5.12 -50.17
CA ASN A 162 5.47 4.06 -50.09
C ASN A 162 6.07 2.64 -49.99
N ALA A 163 7.40 2.48 -50.11
CA ALA A 163 8.08 1.22 -49.81
C ALA A 163 8.28 1.11 -48.29
N ILE A 164 8.98 2.08 -47.69
CA ILE A 164 9.21 2.12 -46.24
C ILE A 164 7.90 2.28 -45.47
N LYS A 165 6.87 2.96 -45.99
CA LYS A 165 5.55 2.98 -45.33
C LYS A 165 4.97 1.57 -45.16
N ARG A 166 5.14 0.67 -46.14
CA ARG A 166 4.66 -0.72 -46.04
C ARG A 166 5.53 -1.55 -45.10
N GLU A 167 6.85 -1.38 -45.14
CA GLU A 167 7.76 -2.06 -44.21
C GLU A 167 7.48 -1.65 -42.75
N VAL A 168 7.38 -0.34 -42.48
CA VAL A 168 7.14 0.21 -41.13
C VAL A 168 5.77 -0.20 -40.58
N LEU A 169 4.71 -0.21 -41.40
CA LEU A 169 3.39 -0.67 -40.98
C LEU A 169 3.34 -2.18 -40.65
N ASN A 170 4.28 -2.97 -41.14
CA ASN A 170 4.41 -4.40 -40.86
C ASN A 170 5.39 -4.71 -39.71
N LEU A 171 5.91 -3.72 -38.99
CA LEU A 171 6.71 -3.95 -37.79
C LEU A 171 5.83 -4.38 -36.62
N SER A 172 6.31 -5.34 -35.84
CA SER A 172 5.72 -5.71 -34.55
C SER A 172 5.99 -4.61 -33.52
N VAL A 173 4.96 -4.18 -32.81
CA VAL A 173 5.00 -3.10 -31.82
C VAL A 173 4.11 -3.40 -30.62
N SER A 174 4.41 -2.80 -29.47
CA SER A 174 3.53 -2.76 -28.29
C SER A 174 2.81 -1.43 -28.18
N CYS A 175 1.66 -1.39 -27.50
CA CYS A 175 0.98 -0.13 -27.17
C CYS A 175 1.83 0.75 -26.23
N SER A 176 1.76 2.08 -26.40
CA SER A 176 2.47 3.05 -25.54
C SER A 176 1.71 3.43 -24.26
N ASN A 177 0.44 3.00 -24.13
CA ASN A 177 -0.43 3.42 -23.03
C ASN A 177 -0.15 2.60 -21.76
N LYS A 178 0.13 3.27 -20.65
CA LYS A 178 0.49 2.60 -19.37
C LYS A 178 -0.64 1.69 -18.88
N GLY A 179 -0.40 0.38 -18.88
CA GLY A 179 -1.39 -0.65 -18.52
C GLY A 179 -2.29 -1.06 -19.69
N CYS A 180 -1.75 -1.10 -20.91
CA CYS A 180 -2.30 -1.85 -22.03
C CYS A 180 -1.23 -2.78 -22.60
N ASP A 181 -1.48 -4.07 -22.52
CA ASP A 181 -0.51 -5.13 -22.85
C ASP A 181 -0.64 -5.60 -24.31
N TRP A 182 -1.29 -4.80 -25.17
CA TRP A 182 -1.49 -5.13 -26.57
C TRP A 182 -0.19 -5.06 -27.36
N THR A 183 0.05 -6.10 -28.15
CA THR A 183 1.13 -6.20 -29.13
C THR A 183 0.57 -6.70 -30.46
N GLY A 184 1.09 -6.21 -31.58
CA GLY A 184 0.67 -6.61 -32.92
C GLY A 184 1.40 -5.82 -34.00
N LEU A 185 0.90 -5.86 -35.23
CA LEU A 185 1.49 -5.07 -36.33
C LEU A 185 1.16 -3.59 -36.17
N LEU A 186 2.08 -2.70 -36.53
CA LEU A 186 1.85 -1.25 -36.46
C LEU A 186 0.60 -0.80 -37.24
N LYS A 187 0.30 -1.45 -38.36
CA LYS A 187 -0.95 -1.27 -39.11
C LYS A 187 -2.20 -1.48 -38.24
N GLU A 188 -2.22 -2.54 -37.43
CA GLU A 188 -3.33 -2.89 -36.56
C GLU A 188 -3.43 -1.95 -35.36
N LEU A 189 -2.28 -1.43 -34.90
CA LEU A 189 -2.24 -0.38 -33.87
C LEU A 189 -3.01 0.86 -34.34
N GLU A 190 -2.81 1.29 -35.60
CA GLU A 190 -3.47 2.48 -36.16
C GLU A 190 -4.92 2.23 -36.58
N GLU A 191 -5.19 1.14 -37.31
CA GLU A 191 -6.49 0.89 -37.92
C GLU A 191 -7.56 0.39 -36.92
N LYS A 192 -7.15 -0.29 -35.84
CA LYS A 192 -8.08 -0.97 -34.92
C LYS A 192 -7.82 -0.65 -33.45
N HIS A 193 -6.57 -0.74 -32.98
CA HIS A 193 -6.30 -0.66 -31.54
C HIS A 193 -6.48 0.76 -30.98
N ARG A 194 -5.99 1.80 -31.66
CA ARG A 194 -5.96 3.16 -31.10
C ARG A 194 -7.34 3.70 -30.70
N SER A 195 -8.35 3.46 -31.54
CA SER A 195 -9.74 3.85 -31.29
C SER A 195 -10.43 3.04 -30.18
N SER A 196 -9.96 1.82 -29.91
CA SER A 196 -10.56 0.87 -28.95
C SER A 196 -9.74 0.63 -27.67
N CYS A 197 -8.49 1.10 -27.60
CA CYS A 197 -7.54 0.85 -26.52
C CYS A 197 -8.13 1.14 -25.14
N SER A 198 -8.20 0.11 -24.29
CA SER A 198 -8.80 0.15 -22.95
C SER A 198 -8.09 1.08 -21.96
N ALA A 199 -6.80 1.39 -22.20
CA ALA A 199 -5.99 2.25 -21.35
C ALA A 199 -5.71 3.66 -21.92
N GLU A 200 -6.31 4.02 -23.07
CA GLU A 200 -6.26 5.39 -23.60
C GLU A 200 -6.88 6.36 -22.58
N MET A 201 -6.18 7.45 -22.27
CA MET A 201 -6.70 8.52 -21.41
C MET A 201 -7.60 9.44 -22.23
N ILE A 202 -8.92 9.31 -22.06
CA ILE A 202 -9.92 10.11 -22.75
C ILE A 202 -10.50 11.18 -21.82
N ASP A 203 -10.89 12.32 -22.41
CA ASP A 203 -11.71 13.32 -21.73
C ASP A 203 -13.12 12.75 -21.48
N CYS A 204 -13.73 13.09 -20.34
CA CYS A 204 -15.14 12.80 -20.09
C CYS A 204 -16.05 13.49 -21.13
N PRO A 205 -17.11 12.83 -21.65
CA PRO A 205 -18.08 13.46 -22.58
C PRO A 205 -18.71 14.76 -22.05
N TYR A 206 -18.81 14.91 -20.73
CA TYR A 206 -19.33 16.11 -20.05
C TYR A 206 -18.32 17.27 -19.94
N LYS A 207 -17.15 17.17 -20.57
CA LYS A 207 -16.09 18.20 -20.49
C LYS A 207 -16.52 19.57 -21.02
N SER A 208 -17.28 19.62 -22.10
CA SER A 208 -17.85 20.88 -22.63
C SER A 208 -18.86 21.54 -21.68
N LEU A 209 -19.36 20.81 -20.68
CA LEU A 209 -20.28 21.28 -19.65
C LEU A 209 -19.61 21.48 -18.28
N GLY A 210 -18.28 21.29 -18.18
CA GLY A 210 -17.51 21.57 -16.96
C GLY A 210 -16.86 20.37 -16.27
N CYS A 211 -17.00 19.14 -16.78
CA CYS A 211 -16.30 17.98 -16.19
C CYS A 211 -14.81 17.96 -16.60
N SER A 212 -13.90 18.30 -15.69
CA SER A 212 -12.45 18.33 -15.94
C SER A 212 -11.78 16.96 -16.02
N ASP A 213 -12.52 15.88 -15.73
CA ASP A 213 -11.94 14.56 -15.48
C ASP A 213 -11.48 13.87 -16.78
N LYS A 214 -10.24 13.34 -16.74
CA LYS A 214 -9.66 12.45 -17.75
C LYS A 214 -9.52 11.05 -17.18
N VAL A 215 -10.10 10.06 -17.84
CA VAL A 215 -10.17 8.68 -17.36
C VAL A 215 -9.63 7.71 -18.40
N LYS A 216 -9.19 6.51 -17.98
CA LYS A 216 -8.89 5.44 -18.95
C LYS A 216 -10.21 4.98 -19.58
N ARG A 217 -10.23 4.73 -20.88
CA ARG A 217 -11.42 4.29 -21.63
C ARG A 217 -12.21 3.17 -20.92
N LYS A 218 -11.53 2.18 -20.34
CA LYS A 218 -12.17 1.07 -19.60
C LYS A 218 -12.85 1.42 -18.28
N PHE A 219 -12.63 2.62 -17.75
CA PHE A 219 -13.25 3.13 -16.53
C PHE A 219 -14.21 4.30 -16.82
N LEU A 220 -14.51 4.59 -18.08
CA LEU A 220 -15.44 5.68 -18.43
C LEU A 220 -16.85 5.39 -17.90
N GLU A 221 -17.36 4.19 -18.12
CA GLU A 221 -18.71 3.84 -17.62
C GLU A 221 -18.80 3.94 -16.10
N ASP A 222 -17.76 3.54 -15.38
CA ASP A 222 -17.76 3.54 -13.91
C ASP A 222 -17.67 4.98 -13.37
N HIS A 223 -16.84 5.82 -13.99
CA HIS A 223 -16.84 7.26 -13.77
C HIS A 223 -18.22 7.89 -14.08
N GLU A 224 -18.89 7.51 -15.16
CA GLU A 224 -20.21 8.03 -15.51
C GLU A 224 -21.29 7.59 -14.51
N LYS A 225 -21.22 6.37 -13.96
CA LYS A 225 -22.07 5.87 -12.87
C LYS A 225 -21.80 6.62 -11.56
N GLU A 226 -20.56 6.61 -11.07
CA GLU A 226 -20.16 7.26 -9.81
C GLU A 226 -20.43 8.78 -9.79
N ARG A 227 -20.38 9.42 -10.96
CA ARG A 227 -20.54 10.88 -11.11
C ARG A 227 -21.89 11.27 -11.71
N VAL A 228 -22.86 10.34 -11.80
CA VAL A 228 -24.15 10.57 -12.46
C VAL A 228 -24.89 11.80 -11.93
N VAL A 229 -24.93 12.00 -10.61
CA VAL A 229 -25.56 13.17 -9.96
C VAL A 229 -24.82 14.48 -10.27
N PHE A 230 -23.50 14.44 -10.47
CA PHE A 230 -22.70 15.59 -10.88
C PHE A 230 -22.94 15.93 -12.35
N HIS A 231 -22.91 14.94 -13.24
CA HIS A 231 -23.19 15.12 -14.67
C HIS A 231 -24.64 15.59 -14.93
N GLN A 232 -25.63 15.07 -14.19
CA GLN A 232 -27.01 15.59 -14.21
C GLN A 232 -27.09 17.07 -13.79
N ARG A 233 -26.29 17.50 -12.81
CA ARG A 233 -26.24 18.91 -12.40
C ARG A 233 -25.67 19.79 -13.49
N LEU A 234 -24.54 19.41 -14.10
CA LEU A 234 -23.95 20.15 -15.22
C LEU A 234 -24.92 20.26 -16.41
N LEU A 235 -25.63 19.17 -16.75
CA LEU A 235 -26.70 19.20 -17.75
C LEU A 235 -27.79 20.21 -17.38
N LYS A 236 -28.31 20.16 -16.15
CA LYS A 236 -29.37 21.07 -15.69
C LYS A 236 -28.92 22.53 -15.72
N GLU A 237 -27.70 22.82 -15.30
CA GLU A 237 -27.11 24.17 -15.31
C GLU A 237 -26.93 24.68 -16.74
N ALA A 238 -26.44 23.85 -17.67
CA ALA A 238 -26.36 24.18 -19.09
C ALA A 238 -27.74 24.41 -19.75
N PHE A 239 -28.75 23.61 -19.40
CA PHE A 239 -30.12 23.80 -19.89
C PHE A 239 -30.80 25.04 -19.29
N LEU A 240 -30.38 25.52 -18.12
CA LEU A 240 -30.87 26.77 -17.52
C LEU A 240 -30.16 27.99 -18.11
N SER A 241 -28.83 27.98 -18.25
CA SER A 241 -28.07 29.07 -18.89
C SER A 241 -28.44 29.24 -20.36
N SER A 242 -28.77 28.15 -21.07
CA SER A 242 -29.33 28.23 -22.42
C SER A 242 -30.71 28.92 -22.44
N SER A 243 -31.50 28.87 -21.36
CA SER A 243 -32.84 29.49 -21.32
C SER A 243 -32.75 31.00 -21.06
N THR A 244 -31.82 31.43 -20.20
CA THR A 244 -31.52 32.86 -20.00
C THR A 244 -30.88 33.47 -21.25
N LEU A 245 -30.05 32.71 -21.98
CA LEU A 245 -29.51 33.14 -23.27
C LEU A 245 -30.61 33.31 -24.33
N SER A 246 -31.57 32.37 -24.42
CA SER A 246 -32.76 32.51 -25.29
C SER A 246 -33.51 33.80 -24.98
N GLN A 247 -33.85 34.02 -23.70
CA GLN A 247 -34.58 35.23 -23.24
C GLN A 247 -33.81 36.53 -23.50
N SER A 248 -32.48 36.53 -23.35
CA SER A 248 -31.62 37.67 -23.65
C SER A 248 -31.60 38.01 -25.14
N VAL A 249 -31.49 36.99 -26.01
CA VAL A 249 -31.61 37.14 -27.47
C VAL A 249 -33.01 37.65 -27.85
N THR A 250 -34.07 37.19 -27.19
CA THR A 250 -35.45 37.69 -27.35
C THR A 250 -35.58 39.17 -26.99
N SER A 251 -34.85 39.68 -25.99
CA SER A 251 -34.85 41.12 -25.66
C SER A 251 -34.08 41.92 -26.71
N GLY A 252 -32.84 41.52 -27.01
CA GLY A 252 -32.00 42.20 -28.00
C GLY A 252 -32.65 42.29 -29.39
N LEU A 253 -33.40 41.27 -29.82
CA LEU A 253 -34.17 41.32 -31.07
C LEU A 253 -35.32 42.35 -31.04
N LYS A 254 -35.96 42.57 -29.88
CA LYS A 254 -37.00 43.61 -29.71
C LYS A 254 -36.40 45.01 -29.65
N GLU A 255 -35.20 45.15 -29.10
CA GLU A 255 -34.43 46.40 -29.09
C GLU A 255 -33.91 46.73 -30.51
N VAL A 256 -33.40 45.74 -31.26
CA VAL A 256 -33.02 45.90 -32.67
C VAL A 256 -34.23 46.25 -33.54
N LYS A 257 -35.42 45.71 -33.27
CA LYS A 257 -36.67 46.16 -33.92
C LYS A 257 -36.92 47.64 -33.65
N SER A 258 -36.85 48.10 -32.39
CA SER A 258 -37.13 49.50 -32.07
C SER A 258 -36.10 50.48 -32.64
N ALA A 259 -34.89 50.01 -32.99
CA ALA A 259 -33.93 50.76 -33.80
C ALA A 259 -34.32 50.79 -35.30
N LEU A 260 -34.55 49.61 -35.90
CA LEU A 260 -34.82 49.47 -37.35
C LEU A 260 -36.14 50.11 -37.81
N VAL A 261 -37.17 50.18 -36.95
CA VAL A 261 -38.45 50.84 -37.27
C VAL A 261 -38.29 52.34 -37.56
N ASN A 262 -37.18 52.97 -37.12
CA ASN A 262 -36.90 54.38 -37.43
C ASN A 262 -36.28 54.59 -38.82
N ASP A 263 -35.79 53.53 -39.50
CA ASP A 263 -35.01 53.62 -40.75
C ASP A 263 -35.83 53.25 -42.01
N GLY A 264 -37.15 53.21 -41.89
CA GLY A 264 -38.11 53.32 -43.02
C GLY A 264 -38.51 52.04 -43.75
N ASP A 265 -37.68 50.98 -43.83
CA ASP A 265 -38.03 49.76 -44.59
C ASP A 265 -38.85 48.73 -43.78
N GLN A 266 -40.09 49.12 -43.49
CA GLN A 266 -40.96 48.44 -42.52
C GLN A 266 -41.35 47.00 -42.92
N LYS A 267 -41.50 46.70 -44.22
CA LYS A 267 -42.03 45.40 -44.68
C LYS A 267 -41.05 44.24 -44.53
N LEU A 268 -39.76 44.49 -44.71
CA LEU A 268 -38.75 43.43 -44.61
C LEU A 268 -38.56 42.99 -43.15
N GLY A 269 -38.58 43.95 -42.22
CA GLY A 269 -38.48 43.71 -40.78
C GLY A 269 -39.62 42.86 -40.21
N GLU A 270 -40.88 43.12 -40.61
CA GLU A 270 -42.04 42.36 -40.11
C GLU A 270 -42.02 40.88 -40.57
N SER A 271 -41.61 40.61 -41.81
CA SER A 271 -41.47 39.24 -42.33
C SER A 271 -40.33 38.46 -41.65
N PHE A 272 -39.19 39.11 -41.46
CA PHE A 272 -38.05 38.52 -40.74
C PHE A 272 -38.41 38.26 -39.27
N GLN A 273 -39.02 39.24 -38.57
CA GLN A 273 -39.38 39.10 -37.17
C GLN A 273 -40.42 37.99 -36.93
N SER A 274 -41.49 37.91 -37.72
CA SER A 274 -42.48 36.83 -37.57
C SER A 274 -41.86 35.44 -37.79
N THR A 275 -40.84 35.34 -38.65
CA THR A 275 -40.05 34.11 -38.83
C THR A 275 -39.17 33.81 -37.63
N VAL A 276 -38.48 34.81 -37.08
CA VAL A 276 -37.59 34.66 -35.92
C VAL A 276 -38.39 34.34 -34.64
N GLU A 277 -39.48 35.06 -34.34
CA GLU A 277 -40.34 34.80 -33.18
C GLU A 277 -40.98 33.41 -33.24
N LYS A 278 -41.38 32.95 -34.43
CA LYS A 278 -41.86 31.58 -34.65
C LYS A 278 -40.78 30.53 -34.40
N ARG A 279 -39.55 30.75 -34.87
CA ARG A 279 -38.42 29.83 -34.61
C ARG A 279 -37.98 29.84 -33.14
N LEU A 280 -38.00 31.00 -32.51
CA LEU A 280 -37.66 31.20 -31.11
C LEU A 280 -38.66 30.49 -30.19
N SER A 281 -39.96 30.66 -30.40
CA SER A 281 -41.00 29.92 -29.66
C SER A 281 -40.95 28.41 -29.92
N GLU A 282 -40.57 27.97 -31.13
CA GLU A 282 -40.30 26.56 -31.43
C GLU A 282 -39.09 26.01 -30.64
N VAL A 283 -38.03 26.81 -30.47
CA VAL A 283 -36.85 26.46 -29.66
C VAL A 283 -37.19 26.43 -28.17
N GLU A 284 -37.89 27.44 -27.63
CA GLU A 284 -38.28 27.51 -26.22
C GLU A 284 -39.24 26.37 -25.85
N ALA A 285 -40.17 26.00 -26.73
CA ALA A 285 -41.04 24.84 -26.54
C ALA A 285 -40.24 23.52 -26.51
N LYS A 286 -39.29 23.34 -27.44
CA LYS A 286 -38.39 22.16 -27.45
C LYS A 286 -37.48 22.12 -26.23
N GLN A 287 -36.94 23.25 -25.79
CA GLN A 287 -36.11 23.34 -24.60
C GLN A 287 -36.90 23.01 -23.33
N LYS A 288 -38.12 23.54 -23.17
CA LYS A 288 -39.00 23.20 -22.04
C LYS A 288 -39.38 21.72 -22.05
N THR A 289 -39.56 21.13 -23.23
CA THR A 289 -39.80 19.69 -23.40
C THR A 289 -38.58 18.87 -22.97
N LEU A 290 -37.37 19.26 -23.39
CA LEU A 290 -36.12 18.63 -22.98
C LEU A 290 -35.85 18.78 -21.47
N GLN A 291 -36.14 19.93 -20.86
CA GLN A 291 -36.05 20.15 -19.42
C GLN A 291 -37.00 19.21 -18.64
N ASN A 292 -38.24 19.05 -19.12
CA ASN A 292 -39.19 18.11 -18.53
C ASN A 292 -38.73 16.65 -18.67
N ILE A 293 -38.22 16.26 -19.86
CA ILE A 293 -37.65 14.92 -20.10
C ILE A 293 -36.44 14.68 -19.19
N LEU A 294 -35.52 15.64 -19.07
CA LEU A 294 -34.37 15.56 -18.18
C LEU A 294 -34.78 15.40 -16.72
N ALA A 295 -35.80 16.14 -16.26
CA ALA A 295 -36.30 16.06 -14.90
C ALA A 295 -36.97 14.70 -14.60
N VAL A 296 -37.76 14.18 -15.54
CA VAL A 296 -38.35 12.83 -15.42
C VAL A 296 -37.26 11.76 -15.44
N LEU A 297 -36.33 11.80 -16.40
CA LEU A 297 -35.23 10.84 -16.48
C LEU A 297 -34.35 10.87 -15.23
N SER A 298 -33.99 12.05 -14.72
CA SER A 298 -33.21 12.16 -13.47
C SER A 298 -33.96 11.53 -12.29
N ARG A 299 -35.29 11.74 -12.19
CA ARG A 299 -36.13 11.14 -11.14
C ARG A 299 -36.26 9.62 -11.28
N GLU A 300 -36.44 9.11 -12.49
CA GLU A 300 -36.59 7.66 -12.71
C GLU A 300 -35.25 6.92 -12.72
N MET A 301 -34.11 7.57 -12.99
CA MET A 301 -32.78 7.00 -12.74
C MET A 301 -32.49 6.91 -11.24
N GLY A 302 -32.75 7.97 -10.46
CA GLY A 302 -32.69 7.93 -8.99
C GLY A 302 -33.72 7.00 -8.32
N ARG A 303 -34.60 6.38 -9.10
CA ARG A 303 -35.46 5.25 -8.69
C ARG A 303 -34.92 3.89 -9.14
N ARG A 304 -34.18 3.83 -10.25
CA ARG A 304 -33.50 2.61 -10.75
C ARG A 304 -32.22 2.27 -10.00
N GLU A 305 -31.62 3.23 -9.30
CA GLU A 305 -30.62 2.95 -8.26
C GLU A 305 -31.19 2.10 -7.11
N LEU A 306 -32.53 1.98 -7.02
CA LEU A 306 -33.26 1.10 -6.11
C LEU A 306 -34.05 -0.01 -6.85
N THR A 307 -33.52 -0.52 -7.98
CA THR A 307 -33.91 -1.85 -8.50
C THR A 307 -32.78 -2.85 -8.23
N PRO A 308 -32.86 -3.65 -7.15
CA PRO A 308 -31.86 -4.68 -6.87
C PRO A 308 -31.99 -5.86 -7.85
N THR A 309 -30.87 -6.48 -8.21
CA THR A 309 -30.75 -7.96 -8.07
C THR A 309 -31.27 -8.28 -6.67
N SER A 310 -32.35 -9.05 -6.52
CA SER A 310 -33.43 -8.80 -5.52
C SER A 310 -32.94 -8.45 -4.11
N SER A 311 -33.75 -7.75 -3.30
CA SER A 311 -33.31 -7.34 -1.93
C SER A 311 -32.72 -8.55 -1.18
N ASP A 312 -33.38 -9.70 -1.32
CA ASP A 312 -32.96 -11.02 -0.84
C ASP A 312 -31.61 -11.50 -1.40
N GLU A 313 -31.29 -11.30 -2.70
CA GLU A 313 -29.97 -11.61 -3.29
C GLU A 313 -28.86 -10.71 -2.74
N VAL A 314 -29.13 -9.42 -2.52
CA VAL A 314 -28.15 -8.48 -1.93
C VAL A 314 -27.96 -8.78 -0.44
N GLU A 315 -29.03 -9.00 0.31
CA GLU A 315 -29.01 -9.35 1.74
C GLU A 315 -28.33 -10.71 1.98
N ALA A 316 -28.63 -11.73 1.16
CA ALA A 316 -27.93 -13.02 1.21
C ALA A 316 -26.44 -12.87 0.88
N ARG A 317 -26.08 -12.01 -0.09
CA ARG A 317 -24.68 -11.76 -0.44
C ARG A 317 -23.94 -10.96 0.65
N ILE A 318 -24.63 -10.08 1.37
CA ILE A 318 -24.10 -9.42 2.57
C ILE A 318 -23.86 -10.45 3.67
N ALA A 319 -24.84 -11.31 4.00
CA ALA A 319 -24.67 -12.35 5.00
C ALA A 319 -23.49 -13.30 4.70
N ILE A 320 -23.34 -13.74 3.45
CA ILE A 320 -22.20 -14.55 3.00
C ILE A 320 -20.85 -13.81 3.13
N LEU A 321 -20.82 -12.49 2.98
CA LEU A 321 -19.62 -11.67 3.18
C LEU A 321 -19.35 -11.45 4.67
N GLU A 322 -20.36 -11.21 5.49
CA GLU A 322 -20.22 -11.10 6.95
C GLU A 322 -19.67 -12.38 7.58
N ASP A 323 -20.17 -13.55 7.17
CA ASP A 323 -19.65 -14.84 7.68
C ASP A 323 -18.21 -15.10 7.21
N LYS A 324 -17.84 -14.68 6.00
CA LYS A 324 -16.44 -14.71 5.54
C LYS A 324 -15.54 -13.73 6.30
N VAL A 325 -16.06 -12.58 6.73
CA VAL A 325 -15.31 -11.65 7.61
C VAL A 325 -15.11 -12.30 8.97
N LYS A 326 -16.14 -12.90 9.58
CA LYS A 326 -16.03 -13.63 10.87
C LYS A 326 -15.03 -14.80 10.78
N GLU A 327 -15.00 -15.52 9.67
CA GLU A 327 -14.01 -16.58 9.38
C GLU A 327 -12.59 -16.00 9.25
N GLN A 328 -12.42 -14.89 8.52
CA GLN A 328 -11.13 -14.22 8.37
C GLN A 328 -10.60 -13.65 9.68
N ASP A 329 -11.45 -12.99 10.49
CA ASP A 329 -11.10 -12.49 11.82
C ASP A 329 -10.65 -13.63 12.76
N SER A 330 -11.39 -14.75 12.74
CA SER A 330 -11.02 -15.96 13.49
C SER A 330 -9.66 -16.52 13.05
N MET A 331 -9.38 -16.50 11.75
CA MET A 331 -8.10 -16.92 11.19
C MET A 331 -6.96 -15.93 11.50
N LEU A 332 -7.24 -14.62 11.56
CA LEU A 332 -6.28 -13.60 11.95
C LEU A 332 -5.85 -13.77 13.42
N VAL A 333 -6.80 -13.95 14.35
CA VAL A 333 -6.50 -14.23 15.76
C VAL A 333 -5.61 -15.47 15.91
N LEU A 334 -5.88 -16.55 15.17
CA LEU A 334 -5.05 -17.76 15.19
C LEU A 334 -3.65 -17.51 14.60
N LYS A 335 -3.54 -16.73 13.51
CA LYS A 335 -2.25 -16.34 12.93
C LYS A 335 -1.44 -15.44 13.86
N ASP A 336 -2.05 -14.51 14.57
CA ASP A 336 -1.37 -13.65 15.54
C ASP A 336 -0.82 -14.47 16.72
N MET A 337 -1.55 -15.48 17.20
CA MET A 337 -1.03 -16.44 18.18
C MET A 337 0.18 -17.22 17.63
N MET A 338 0.14 -17.67 16.38
CA MET A 338 1.28 -18.35 15.73
C MET A 338 2.48 -17.41 15.53
N LEU A 339 2.26 -16.16 15.13
CA LEU A 339 3.31 -15.14 14.97
C LEU A 339 3.95 -14.79 16.31
N GLN A 340 3.17 -14.64 17.37
CA GLN A 340 3.67 -14.43 18.72
C GLN A 340 4.49 -15.64 19.22
N GLY A 341 4.04 -16.86 18.90
CA GLY A 341 4.80 -18.09 19.14
C GLY A 341 6.16 -18.08 18.43
N LEU A 342 6.15 -17.84 17.11
CA LEU A 342 7.37 -17.76 16.29
C LEU A 342 8.32 -16.65 16.77
N ALA A 343 7.82 -15.48 17.15
CA ALA A 343 8.62 -14.39 17.71
C ALA A 343 9.33 -14.80 19.01
N THR A 344 8.64 -15.50 19.92
CA THR A 344 9.30 -16.01 21.15
C THR A 344 10.31 -17.12 20.85
N HIS A 345 10.08 -17.93 19.82
CA HIS A 345 11.04 -18.96 19.40
C HIS A 345 12.30 -18.33 18.77
N LEU A 346 12.14 -17.34 17.89
CA LEU A 346 13.26 -16.58 17.32
C LEU A 346 14.07 -15.85 18.40
N GLN A 347 13.40 -15.23 19.39
CA GLN A 347 14.07 -14.58 20.51
C GLN A 347 14.87 -15.57 21.38
N ALA A 348 14.39 -16.82 21.51
CA ALA A 348 15.12 -17.87 22.21
C ALA A 348 16.33 -18.37 21.40
N LEU A 349 16.19 -18.56 20.08
CA LEU A 349 17.28 -18.94 19.19
C LEU A 349 18.39 -17.86 19.13
N GLN A 350 18.02 -16.58 19.12
CA GLN A 350 18.98 -15.45 19.18
C GLN A 350 19.81 -15.40 20.47
N GLN A 351 19.36 -16.06 21.53
CA GLN A 351 20.05 -16.12 22.84
C GLN A 351 20.71 -17.49 23.09
N ALA A 352 20.56 -18.46 22.19
CA ALA A 352 21.14 -19.78 22.36
C ALA A 352 22.66 -19.76 22.09
N THR A 353 23.44 -20.13 23.10
CA THR A 353 24.89 -20.37 22.97
C THR A 353 25.19 -21.87 22.87
N TYR A 354 26.38 -22.20 22.37
CA TYR A 354 26.78 -23.57 22.00
C TYR A 354 28.21 -23.91 22.43
N ASP A 355 28.71 -23.23 23.47
CA ASP A 355 30.07 -23.28 24.01
C ASP A 355 30.09 -23.54 25.54
N GLY A 356 28.94 -23.88 26.13
CA GLY A 356 28.79 -24.03 27.59
C GLY A 356 28.76 -22.70 28.37
N THR A 357 28.94 -21.55 27.72
CA THR A 357 28.88 -20.22 28.35
C THR A 357 27.59 -19.51 27.97
N PHE A 358 26.84 -19.02 28.94
CA PHE A 358 25.57 -18.33 28.70
C PHE A 358 25.42 -17.10 29.59
N ILE A 359 24.91 -16.00 29.04
CA ILE A 359 24.67 -14.75 29.75
C ILE A 359 23.19 -14.40 29.65
N TRP A 360 22.51 -14.40 30.80
CA TRP A 360 21.11 -14.06 30.94
C TRP A 360 20.95 -12.65 31.50
N LYS A 361 20.49 -11.71 30.67
CA LYS A 361 20.04 -10.40 31.12
C LYS A 361 18.55 -10.45 31.46
N ILE A 362 18.21 -10.14 32.71
CA ILE A 362 16.84 -10.10 33.22
C ILE A 362 16.47 -8.63 33.43
N ASN A 363 15.64 -8.08 32.55
CA ASN A 363 15.05 -6.74 32.69
C ASN A 363 13.86 -6.77 33.69
N ASP A 364 13.22 -5.63 33.97
CA ASP A 364 12.01 -5.53 34.81
C ASP A 364 12.15 -6.12 36.23
N ILE A 365 13.31 -6.00 36.85
CA ILE A 365 13.64 -6.69 38.10
C ILE A 365 12.78 -6.21 39.27
N GLU A 366 12.51 -4.91 39.41
CA GLU A 366 11.62 -4.40 40.46
C GLU A 366 10.23 -5.05 40.39
N ARG A 367 9.68 -5.15 39.17
CA ARG A 367 8.40 -5.82 38.91
C ARG A 367 8.47 -7.30 39.25
N LYS A 368 9.49 -8.01 38.76
CA LYS A 368 9.65 -9.46 38.95
C LYS A 368 9.92 -9.85 40.41
N MET A 369 10.72 -9.06 41.13
CA MET A 369 10.90 -9.21 42.59
C MET A 369 9.60 -8.96 43.36
N LYS A 370 8.78 -7.97 42.96
CA LYS A 370 7.47 -7.73 43.56
C LYS A 370 6.52 -8.91 43.32
N GLU A 371 6.50 -9.49 42.12
CA GLU A 371 5.71 -10.68 41.80
C GLU A 371 6.20 -11.95 42.52
N ALA A 372 7.50 -12.07 42.79
CA ALA A 372 8.06 -13.16 43.59
C ALA A 372 7.71 -13.00 45.09
N ARG A 373 7.79 -11.79 45.63
CA ARG A 373 7.40 -11.47 47.02
C ARG A 373 5.90 -11.67 47.29
N THR A 374 5.03 -11.39 46.33
CA THR A 374 3.57 -11.63 46.47
C THR A 374 3.15 -13.05 46.09
N GLY A 375 4.08 -13.92 45.70
CA GLY A 375 3.79 -15.29 45.25
C GLY A 375 3.12 -15.41 43.87
N LYS A 376 2.80 -14.29 43.20
CA LYS A 376 2.19 -14.28 41.86
C LYS A 376 3.08 -15.00 40.82
N ARG A 377 4.41 -14.84 40.94
CA ARG A 377 5.39 -15.54 40.09
C ARG A 377 6.70 -15.72 40.85
N THR A 378 6.85 -16.86 41.53
CA THR A 378 8.01 -17.16 42.39
C THR A 378 9.30 -17.46 41.62
N ALA A 379 9.20 -18.03 40.41
CA ALA A 379 10.34 -18.45 39.60
C ALA A 379 10.32 -17.86 38.18
N LEU A 380 11.52 -17.67 37.63
CA LEU A 380 11.78 -17.37 36.22
C LEU A 380 12.67 -18.45 35.61
N PHE A 381 12.55 -18.66 34.30
CA PHE A 381 13.41 -19.54 33.51
C PHE A 381 14.11 -18.74 32.40
N SER A 382 15.34 -19.09 32.08
CA SER A 382 16.06 -18.54 30.92
C SER A 382 15.62 -19.20 29.62
N PRO A 383 15.96 -18.62 28.45
CA PRO A 383 16.11 -19.39 27.22
C PRO A 383 17.01 -20.62 27.40
N ALA A 384 16.84 -21.61 26.54
CA ALA A 384 17.71 -22.78 26.49
C ALA A 384 19.05 -22.44 25.84
N PHE A 385 20.14 -22.97 26.39
CA PHE A 385 21.48 -22.91 25.84
C PHE A 385 22.12 -24.30 25.84
N TYR A 386 23.26 -24.44 25.17
CA TYR A 386 23.90 -25.73 24.91
C TYR A 386 25.38 -25.72 25.32
N THR A 387 25.83 -26.88 25.77
CA THR A 387 27.25 -27.16 26.11
C THR A 387 28.14 -27.35 24.88
N GLY A 388 27.54 -27.58 23.72
CA GLY A 388 28.20 -27.80 22.43
C GLY A 388 27.16 -27.75 21.31
N ARG A 389 27.59 -27.61 20.04
CA ARG A 389 26.68 -27.67 18.87
C ARG A 389 25.79 -28.92 18.85
N TYR A 390 26.32 -30.03 19.37
CA TYR A 390 25.64 -31.32 19.51
C TYR A 390 25.58 -31.79 20.97
N GLY A 391 25.70 -30.85 21.92
CA GLY A 391 25.84 -31.11 23.36
C GLY A 391 24.53 -31.08 24.15
N TYR A 392 24.64 -31.30 25.47
CA TYR A 392 23.54 -31.20 26.43
C TYR A 392 22.81 -29.86 26.31
N LYS A 393 21.47 -29.93 26.33
CA LYS A 393 20.56 -28.78 26.36
C LYS A 393 20.17 -28.46 27.79
N VAL A 394 20.27 -27.19 28.17
CA VAL A 394 20.08 -26.72 29.55
C VAL A 394 19.39 -25.36 29.59
N CYS A 395 18.78 -25.03 30.72
CA CYS A 395 18.39 -23.65 31.04
C CYS A 395 18.62 -23.34 32.53
N LEU A 396 18.55 -22.06 32.90
CA LEU A 396 18.62 -21.60 34.28
C LEU A 396 17.22 -21.38 34.85
N LYS A 397 17.04 -21.71 36.12
CA LYS A 397 15.85 -21.40 36.92
C LYS A 397 16.26 -20.55 38.12
N ILE A 398 15.67 -19.37 38.27
CA ILE A 398 15.97 -18.42 39.35
C ILE A 398 14.72 -18.09 40.17
N PHE A 399 14.92 -17.95 41.48
CA PHE A 399 13.93 -17.42 42.41
C PHE A 399 14.46 -16.12 43.01
N LEU A 400 13.90 -14.98 42.59
CA LEU A 400 14.31 -13.64 43.02
C LEU A 400 13.95 -13.29 44.47
N ASN A 401 13.24 -14.19 45.16
CA ASN A 401 12.87 -14.07 46.57
C ASN A 401 13.18 -15.39 47.33
N GLY A 402 14.07 -16.20 46.78
CA GLY A 402 14.59 -17.43 47.38
C GLY A 402 13.66 -18.65 47.37
N ASP A 403 14.28 -19.82 47.34
CA ASP A 403 13.68 -21.15 47.42
C ASP A 403 14.47 -22.04 48.39
N GLY A 404 13.83 -23.06 48.96
CA GLY A 404 14.42 -23.93 49.98
C GLY A 404 15.04 -23.14 51.15
N ALA A 405 16.29 -23.44 51.49
CA ALA A 405 17.03 -22.76 52.57
C ALA A 405 17.18 -21.24 52.36
N GLY A 406 17.34 -20.79 51.11
CA GLY A 406 17.50 -19.38 50.78
C GLY A 406 16.21 -18.55 50.77
N HIS A 407 15.06 -19.14 51.13
CA HIS A 407 13.76 -18.47 51.00
C HIS A 407 13.69 -17.17 51.80
N ARG A 408 13.40 -16.05 51.10
CA ARG A 408 13.34 -14.66 51.61
C ARG A 408 14.66 -14.09 52.16
N SER A 409 15.76 -14.82 52.11
CA SER A 409 17.09 -14.35 52.53
C SER A 409 18.05 -14.16 51.35
N HIS A 410 17.93 -15.01 50.33
CA HIS A 410 18.81 -15.04 49.17
C HIS A 410 18.03 -15.06 47.85
N VAL A 411 18.71 -14.74 46.75
CA VAL A 411 18.38 -15.28 45.43
C VAL A 411 18.84 -16.73 45.37
N SER A 412 18.00 -17.61 44.83
CA SER A 412 18.32 -19.01 44.56
C SER A 412 18.45 -19.25 43.06
N LEU A 413 19.49 -19.96 42.62
CA LEU A 413 19.80 -20.19 41.21
C LEU A 413 20.14 -21.66 40.94
N PHE A 414 19.46 -22.24 39.95
CA PHE A 414 19.51 -23.66 39.63
C PHE A 414 19.74 -23.88 38.12
N LEU A 415 20.45 -24.94 37.78
CA LEU A 415 20.50 -25.51 36.44
C LEU A 415 19.33 -26.48 36.25
N VAL A 416 18.78 -26.51 35.05
CA VAL A 416 17.77 -27.48 34.62
C VAL A 416 18.27 -28.14 33.34
N ILE A 417 18.48 -29.45 33.37
CA ILE A 417 18.72 -30.22 32.14
C ILE A 417 17.39 -30.37 31.40
N MET A 418 17.41 -30.12 30.10
CA MET A 418 16.26 -30.24 29.21
C MET A 418 16.51 -31.37 28.21
N LYS A 419 15.44 -32.00 27.72
CA LYS A 419 15.56 -33.02 26.67
C LYS A 419 16.14 -32.41 25.38
N GLY A 420 17.32 -32.88 25.00
CA GLY A 420 18.03 -32.52 23.80
C GLY A 420 17.72 -33.47 22.64
N GLU A 421 18.02 -33.00 21.43
CA GLU A 421 17.92 -33.81 20.20
C GLU A 421 19.04 -34.86 20.12
N TYR A 422 20.18 -34.57 20.76
CA TYR A 422 21.40 -35.38 20.72
C TYR A 422 21.64 -36.22 21.98
N ASP A 423 20.66 -36.30 22.90
CA ASP A 423 20.78 -37.01 24.18
C ASP A 423 21.16 -38.50 24.05
N PHE A 424 20.98 -39.09 22.86
CA PHE A 424 21.31 -40.48 22.51
C PHE A 424 22.82 -40.75 22.35
N GLN A 425 23.64 -39.73 22.08
CA GLN A 425 25.08 -39.85 21.87
C GLN A 425 25.92 -39.18 22.98
N LEU A 426 25.26 -38.61 23.98
CA LEU A 426 25.91 -37.94 25.11
C LEU A 426 26.15 -38.92 26.27
N ALA A 427 27.21 -38.67 27.04
CA ALA A 427 27.49 -39.44 28.25
C ALA A 427 26.48 -39.10 29.35
N TRP A 428 26.07 -40.09 30.14
CA TRP A 428 25.17 -39.88 31.29
C TRP A 428 25.67 -40.67 32.51
N PRO A 429 25.52 -40.12 33.74
CA PRO A 429 24.91 -38.83 34.09
C PRO A 429 25.76 -37.63 33.64
N PHE A 430 25.15 -36.45 33.62
CA PHE A 430 25.82 -35.17 33.38
C PHE A 430 26.71 -34.81 34.58
N LEU A 431 28.04 -34.72 34.36
CA LEU A 431 29.03 -34.53 35.43
C LEU A 431 29.88 -33.25 35.31
N HIS A 432 29.62 -32.41 34.30
CA HIS A 432 30.37 -31.16 34.08
C HIS A 432 30.21 -30.17 35.24
N LYS A 433 31.31 -29.53 35.66
CA LYS A 433 31.28 -28.51 36.73
C LYS A 433 30.44 -27.31 36.25
N VAL A 434 29.54 -26.83 37.11
CA VAL A 434 28.67 -25.70 36.82
C VAL A 434 29.09 -24.51 37.67
N VAL A 435 29.42 -23.39 37.03
CA VAL A 435 29.75 -22.12 37.67
C VAL A 435 28.67 -21.10 37.35
N PHE A 436 28.11 -20.47 38.38
CA PHE A 436 27.23 -19.32 38.26
C PHE A 436 27.97 -18.05 38.70
N LEU A 437 27.74 -16.95 38.00
CA LEU A 437 28.22 -15.63 38.36
C LEU A 437 27.07 -14.62 38.29
N LEU A 438 26.92 -13.82 39.35
CA LEU A 438 26.18 -12.57 39.30
C LEU A 438 27.15 -11.48 38.81
N LEU A 439 26.81 -10.82 37.71
CA LEU A 439 27.65 -9.82 37.09
C LEU A 439 27.36 -8.43 37.69
N ASP A 440 28.34 -7.89 38.42
CA ASP A 440 28.45 -6.44 38.61
C ASP A 440 28.67 -5.77 37.24
N GLN A 441 27.81 -4.80 36.92
CA GLN A 441 27.74 -4.13 35.63
C GLN A 441 28.70 -2.93 35.53
N THR A 442 29.54 -2.68 36.56
CA THR A 442 30.49 -1.55 36.61
C THR A 442 31.94 -1.93 36.88
N ASN A 443 32.25 -2.46 38.06
CA ASN A 443 33.63 -2.63 38.57
C ASN A 443 34.20 -4.03 38.29
N GLN A 444 33.43 -4.89 37.62
CA GLN A 444 33.72 -6.31 37.36
C GLN A 444 33.88 -7.18 38.63
N HIS A 445 33.41 -6.70 39.78
CA HIS A 445 33.39 -7.49 41.02
C HIS A 445 32.21 -8.47 41.04
N HIS A 446 32.34 -9.55 40.26
CA HIS A 446 31.30 -10.57 40.11
C HIS A 446 31.24 -11.51 41.33
N VAL A 447 30.03 -11.85 41.80
CA VAL A 447 29.85 -12.89 42.83
C VAL A 447 29.75 -14.24 42.13
N SER A 448 30.72 -15.13 42.35
CA SER A 448 30.75 -16.47 41.75
C SER A 448 30.52 -17.59 42.76
N ALA A 449 29.69 -18.57 42.40
CA ALA A 449 29.55 -19.82 43.14
C ALA A 449 29.49 -21.00 42.15
N SER A 450 29.91 -22.20 42.58
CA SER A 450 29.94 -23.37 41.70
C SER A 450 29.63 -24.66 42.41
N PHE A 451 29.02 -25.61 41.70
CA PHE A 451 28.82 -26.98 42.16
C PHE A 451 29.34 -27.98 41.12
N ARG A 452 29.56 -29.23 41.56
CA ARG A 452 29.71 -30.38 40.67
C ARG A 452 28.45 -31.24 40.79
N PRO A 453 27.86 -31.69 39.68
CA PRO A 453 26.83 -32.73 39.70
C PRO A 453 27.28 -33.99 40.44
N SER A 454 26.34 -34.77 40.95
CA SER A 454 26.58 -36.08 41.57
C SER A 454 25.85 -37.17 40.80
N SER A 455 26.49 -38.34 40.66
CA SER A 455 25.99 -39.48 39.90
C SER A 455 24.71 -40.10 40.48
N GLU A 456 24.43 -39.84 41.75
CA GLU A 456 23.33 -40.41 42.54
C GLU A 456 22.04 -39.59 42.38
N SER A 457 22.14 -38.35 41.92
CA SER A 457 20.98 -37.45 41.80
C SER A 457 20.24 -37.63 40.48
N SER A 458 18.93 -37.83 40.57
CA SER A 458 18.01 -37.92 39.42
C SER A 458 17.99 -36.64 38.56
N SER A 459 18.43 -35.50 39.09
CA SER A 459 18.52 -34.23 38.36
C SER A 459 19.48 -34.30 37.16
N PHE A 460 20.49 -35.17 37.23
CA PHE A 460 21.59 -35.24 36.25
C PHE A 460 21.55 -36.47 35.34
N GLN A 461 20.49 -37.28 35.43
CA GLN A 461 20.26 -38.44 34.57
C GLN A 461 19.69 -38.01 33.19
N GLN A 462 19.69 -38.92 32.21
CA GLN A 462 19.18 -38.66 30.87
C GLN A 462 17.69 -38.22 30.90
N PRO A 463 17.31 -37.09 30.28
CA PRO A 463 15.93 -36.58 30.32
C PRO A 463 14.90 -37.48 29.64
N VAL A 464 14.07 -38.14 30.45
CA VAL A 464 12.88 -38.85 29.98
C VAL A 464 11.80 -37.84 29.59
N THR A 465 11.52 -36.89 30.49
CA THR A 465 10.59 -35.75 30.36
C THR A 465 11.26 -34.56 29.67
N ALA A 466 10.49 -33.50 29.38
CA ALA A 466 11.02 -32.29 28.73
C ALA A 466 12.07 -31.53 29.57
N MET A 467 12.00 -31.63 30.90
CA MET A 467 12.94 -31.04 31.87
C MET A 467 13.13 -31.99 33.06
N ASN A 468 14.35 -32.03 33.60
CA ASN A 468 14.68 -32.70 34.85
C ASN A 468 14.34 -31.84 36.09
N VAL A 469 14.46 -32.43 37.27
CA VAL A 469 14.43 -31.69 38.54
C VAL A 469 15.58 -30.67 38.57
N ALA A 470 15.29 -29.44 38.98
CA ALA A 470 16.27 -28.36 39.03
C ALA A 470 17.29 -28.58 40.16
N SER A 471 18.58 -28.34 39.91
CA SER A 471 19.65 -28.52 40.90
C SER A 471 20.70 -27.40 40.83
N GLY A 472 21.25 -27.01 41.97
CA GLY A 472 22.07 -25.81 42.10
C GLY A 472 22.09 -25.26 43.53
N ILE A 473 22.01 -23.94 43.67
CA ILE A 473 22.43 -23.22 44.87
C ILE A 473 21.25 -22.40 45.45
N PRO A 474 20.63 -22.85 46.56
CA PRO A 474 19.56 -22.12 47.24
C PRO A 474 20.02 -20.75 47.80
N GLU A 475 21.23 -20.69 48.36
CA GLU A 475 21.79 -19.50 49.00
C GLU A 475 22.85 -18.86 48.09
N PHE A 476 22.48 -18.49 46.87
CA PHE A 476 23.46 -18.04 45.86
C PHE A 476 23.96 -16.62 46.11
N VAL A 477 23.05 -15.67 46.38
CA VAL A 477 23.40 -14.26 46.67
C VAL A 477 22.44 -13.69 47.72
N PRO A 478 22.91 -13.12 48.84
CA PRO A 478 22.03 -12.46 49.82
C PRO A 478 21.25 -11.29 49.21
N LEU A 479 19.97 -11.14 49.55
CA LEU A 479 19.12 -10.10 48.94
C LEU A 479 19.62 -8.68 49.24
N ASP A 480 20.19 -8.45 50.44
CA ASP A 480 20.74 -7.15 50.84
C ASP A 480 21.97 -6.74 49.99
N LEU A 481 22.73 -7.72 49.49
CA LEU A 481 23.90 -7.47 48.65
C LEU A 481 23.52 -6.89 47.27
N LEU A 482 22.31 -7.21 46.77
CA LEU A 482 21.81 -6.65 45.50
C LEU A 482 21.49 -5.15 45.58
N HIS A 483 21.20 -4.66 46.79
CA HIS A 483 20.87 -3.25 47.06
C HIS A 483 22.03 -2.47 47.69
N THR A 484 23.18 -3.12 47.92
CA THR A 484 24.37 -2.50 48.51
C THR A 484 25.12 -1.67 47.47
N GLY A 485 25.06 -0.34 47.59
CA GLY A 485 25.56 0.62 46.60
C GLY A 485 27.07 0.63 46.28
N ALA A 486 27.85 -0.30 46.83
CA ALA A 486 29.27 -0.50 46.49
C ALA A 486 29.48 -1.23 45.14
N ASN A 487 28.51 -2.04 44.69
CA ASN A 487 28.58 -2.81 43.44
C ASN A 487 27.26 -2.67 42.67
N LYS A 488 27.31 -2.49 41.34
CA LYS A 488 26.09 -2.33 40.53
C LYS A 488 25.66 -3.65 39.91
N TYR A 489 25.23 -4.58 40.77
CA TYR A 489 24.54 -5.81 40.33
C TYR A 489 23.20 -5.50 39.66
N LEU A 490 22.48 -4.51 40.19
CA LEU A 490 21.28 -3.92 39.60
C LEU A 490 21.63 -2.61 38.90
N GLN A 491 21.33 -2.53 37.61
CA GLN A 491 21.45 -1.31 36.82
C GLN A 491 20.34 -1.25 35.75
N ASP A 492 19.73 -0.07 35.57
CA ASP A 492 18.70 0.21 34.56
C ASP A 492 17.47 -0.73 34.65
N ASP A 493 17.06 -1.08 35.88
CA ASP A 493 16.09 -2.14 36.22
C ASP A 493 16.41 -3.52 35.62
N THR A 494 17.72 -3.83 35.53
CA THR A 494 18.22 -5.10 34.99
C THR A 494 19.25 -5.78 35.90
N LEU A 495 19.23 -7.11 35.92
CA LEU A 495 20.16 -8.02 36.60
C LEU A 495 20.81 -8.91 35.54
N ALA A 496 22.12 -9.13 35.62
CA ALA A 496 22.84 -9.96 34.64
C ALA A 496 23.51 -11.16 35.32
N ILE A 497 23.25 -12.36 34.79
CA ILE A 497 23.76 -13.63 35.32
C ILE A 497 24.54 -14.34 34.22
N LYS A 498 25.72 -14.88 34.55
CA LYS A 498 26.48 -15.77 33.67
C LYS A 498 26.48 -17.19 34.22
N ALA A 499 26.23 -18.17 33.37
CA ALA A 499 26.54 -19.57 33.63
C ALA A 499 27.73 -20.00 32.76
N VAL A 500 28.60 -20.82 33.33
CA VAL A 500 29.68 -21.51 32.61
C VAL A 500 29.63 -22.98 33.01
N ILE A 501 29.49 -23.85 32.02
CA ILE A 501 29.58 -25.30 32.19
C ILE A 501 30.93 -25.74 31.67
N ASP A 502 31.71 -26.38 32.53
CA ASP A 502 33.08 -26.80 32.23
C ASP A 502 33.07 -28.07 31.37
N THR A 503 33.17 -27.86 30.06
CA THR A 503 33.25 -28.91 29.04
C THR A 503 34.69 -29.30 28.69
N SER A 504 35.69 -28.71 29.34
CA SER A 504 37.08 -29.16 29.21
C SER A 504 37.27 -30.50 29.90
N SER A 505 37.73 -31.49 29.13
CA SER A 505 37.96 -32.89 29.58
C SER A 505 39.45 -33.11 29.82
#